data_AF-A0A9E4AH61-F1
#
_entry.id   AF-A0A9E4AH61-F1
#
_cell.length_a   1.000
_cell.length_b   1.000
_cell.length_c   1.000
_cell.angle_alpha   90.00
_cell.angle_beta   90.00
_cell.angle_gamma   90.00
#
_symmetry.space_group_name_H-M   'P 1'
#
loop_
_entity.id
_entity.type
_entity.pdbx_description
1 polymer ?
#
loop_
_entity_poly.entity_id
_entity_poly.type
_entity_poly.pdbx_seq_one_letter_code
_entity_poly.pdbx_strand_id
1 'polypeptide(L)' 'MKKSEIWEGVILLLAVLLLLPIWLAQTGKVQFPPAIFTFLEYLPYPLIVVLAVIFVRRLRRIISALRENKNRPGMFS' A
#
# COMPACT_ATOMS: atom_id res chain seq x y z
N MET A 1 17.31 10.48 2.35
CA MET A 1 16.02 9.85 1.96
C MET A 1 15.14 10.92 1.34
N LYS A 2 14.57 10.67 0.16
CA LYS A 2 13.73 11.68 -0.51
C LYS A 2 12.42 11.80 0.28
N LYS A 3 11.95 13.02 0.54
CA LYS A 3 10.70 13.29 1.32
C LYS A 3 9.52 12.41 0.87
N SER A 4 9.46 12.07 -0.42
CA SER A 4 8.46 11.17 -1.01
C SER A 4 8.42 9.75 -0.40
N GLU A 5 9.55 9.19 0.02
CA GLU A 5 9.62 7.83 0.60
C GLU A 5 9.05 7.79 2.01
N ILE A 6 9.24 8.87 2.78
CA ILE A 6 8.70 9.01 4.14
C ILE A 6 7.18 9.09 4.06
N TRP A 7 6.64 9.91 3.14
CA TRP A 7 5.20 10.02 2.92
C TRP A 7 4.56 8.72 2.46
N GLU A 8 5.18 7.96 1.56
CA GLU A 8 4.70 6.62 1.17
C GLU A 8 4.67 5.65 2.35
N GLY A 9 5.68 5.70 3.23
CA GLY A 9 5.72 4.90 4.46
C GLY A 9 4.60 5.24 5.43
N VAL A 10 4.32 6.53 5.63
CA VAL A 10 3.20 7.00 6.47
C VAL A 10 1.85 6.56 5.90
N ILE A 11 1.65 6.67 4.57
CA ILE A 11 0.41 6.23 3.92
C ILE A 11 0.22 4.72 4.06
N LEU A 12 1.28 3.92 3.94
CA LEU A 12 1.23 2.48 4.16
C LEU A 12 0.85 2.14 5.60
N LEU A 13 1.42 2.85 6.57
CA LEU A 13 1.12 2.64 7.99
C LEU A 13 -0.35 2.95 8.31
N LEU A 14 -0.85 4.08 7.80
CA LEU A 14 -2.27 4.43 7.89
C LEU A 14 -3.18 3.41 7.20
N ALA A 15 -2.77 2.89 6.04
CA ALA A 15 -3.55 1.88 5.33
C ALA A 15 -3.67 0.57 6.14
N VAL A 16 -2.60 0.14 6.81
CA VAL A 16 -2.63 -1.03 7.69
C VAL A 16 -3.57 -0.81 8.89
N LEU A 17 -3.53 0.38 9.48
CA LEU A 17 -4.45 0.74 10.58
C LEU A 17 -5.92 0.74 10.14
N LEU A 18 -6.20 1.17 8.90
CA LEU A 18 -7.56 1.17 8.34
C LEU A 18 -8.04 -0.22 7.90
N LEU A 19 -7.13 -1.13 7.55
CA LEU A 19 -7.48 -2.51 7.19
C LEU A 19 -8.04 -3.30 8.38
N LEU A 20 -7.62 -3.01 9.61
CA LEU A 20 -8.12 -3.66 10.83
C LEU A 20 -9.64 -3.50 11.03
N PRO A 21 -10.20 -2.28 11.08
CA PRO A 21 -11.64 -2.09 11.25
C PRO A 21 -12.44 -2.60 10.03
N ILE A 22 -11.88 -2.51 8.81
CA ILE A 22 -12.50 -3.11 7.61
C ILE A 22 -12.63 -4.62 7.77
N TRP A 23 -11.56 -5.29 8.21
CA TRP A 23 -11.54 -6.72 8.45
C TRP A 23 -12.52 -7.11 9.57
N LEU A 24 -12.53 -6.36 10.68
CA LEU A 24 -13.49 -6.56 11.78
C LEU A 24 -14.94 -6.43 11.29
N ALA A 25 -15.25 -5.44 10.46
CA ALA A 25 -16.58 -5.27 9.89
C ALA A 25 -16.98 -6.44 8.97
N GLN A 26 -16.06 -6.94 8.15
CA GLN A 26 -16.31 -8.08 7.26
C GLN A 26 -16.51 -9.40 8.02
N THR A 27 -15.85 -9.60 9.16
CA THR A 27 -16.00 -10.84 9.94
C THR A 27 -17.35 -10.96 10.67
N GLY A 28 -18.14 -9.88 10.75
CA GLY A 28 -19.44 -9.88 11.46
C GLY A 28 -19.33 -10.11 12.97
N LYS A 29 -18.11 -10.19 13.52
CA LYS A 29 -17.85 -10.42 14.95
C LYS A 29 -18.12 -9.18 15.80
N VAL A 30 -18.12 -8.01 15.18
CA VAL A 30 -18.40 -6.73 15.83
C VAL A 30 -19.61 -6.10 15.16
N GLN A 31 -20.64 -5.79 15.96
CA GLN A 31 -21.81 -5.07 15.48
C GLN A 31 -21.46 -3.59 15.40
N PHE A 32 -21.21 -3.11 14.19
CA PHE A 32 -21.07 -1.69 13.93
C PHE A 32 -22.45 -1.07 13.66
N PRO A 33 -22.66 0.20 14.03
CA PRO A 33 -23.82 0.96 13.58
C PRO A 33 -23.93 0.92 12.04
N PRO A 34 -25.14 0.87 11.46
CA PRO A 34 -25.34 0.70 10.03
C PRO A 34 -24.59 1.76 9.19
N ALA A 35 -24.57 3.01 9.63
CA ALA A 35 -23.84 4.08 8.96
C ALA A 35 -22.31 3.84 8.91
N ILE A 36 -21.74 3.30 9.98
CA ILE A 36 -20.30 2.98 10.06
C ILE A 36 -19.98 1.75 9.21
N PHE A 37 -20.87 0.76 9.20
CA PHE A 37 -20.73 -0.42 8.37
C PHE A 37 -20.72 -0.07 6.88
N THR A 38 -21.70 0.73 6.41
CA THR A 38 -21.75 1.20 5.01
C THR A 38 -20.48 1.96 4.64
N PHE A 39 -19.97 2.82 5.52
CA PHE A 39 -18.71 3.52 5.29
C PHE A 39 -17.51 2.57 5.17
N LEU A 40 -17.38 1.60 6.10
CA LEU A 40 -16.32 0.59 6.11
C LEU A 40 -16.39 -0.38 4.92
N GLU A 41 -17.57 -0.55 4.33
CA GLU A 41 -17.78 -1.34 3.12
C GLU A 41 -17.29 -0.61 1.86
N TYR A 42 -17.43 0.72 1.80
CA TYR A 42 -16.97 1.53 0.67
C TYR A 42 -15.51 2.02 0.79
N LEU A 43 -14.97 2.12 2.01
CA LEU A 43 -13.58 2.52 2.27
C LEU A 43 -12.47 1.67 1.59
N PRO A 44 -12.63 0.34 1.37
CA PRO A 44 -11.62 -0.49 0.74
C PRO A 44 -11.35 -0.08 -0.72
N TYR A 45 -12.34 0.41 -1.46
CA TYR A 45 -12.18 0.78 -2.87
C TYR A 45 -11.11 1.87 -3.08
N PRO A 46 -11.20 3.07 -2.45
CA PRO A 46 -10.15 4.07 -2.57
C PRO A 46 -8.82 3.60 -1.96
N LEU A 47 -8.88 2.79 -0.88
CA LEU A 47 -7.68 2.25 -0.25
C LEU A 47 -6.87 1.37 -1.21
N ILE A 48 -7.53 0.46 -1.93
CA ILE A 48 -6.92 -0.42 -2.93
C ILE A 48 -6.29 0.41 -4.06
N VAL A 49 -6.96 1.46 -4.53
CA VAL A 49 -6.41 2.34 -5.57
C VAL A 49 -5.12 3.01 -5.10
N VAL A 50 -5.10 3.56 -3.89
CA VAL A 50 -3.90 4.20 -3.31
C VAL A 50 -2.77 3.19 -3.16
N LEU A 51 -3.06 2.01 -2.61
CA LEU A 51 -2.07 0.94 -2.45
C LEU A 51 -1.51 0.47 -3.79
N ALA A 52 -2.36 0.32 -4.81
CA ALA A 52 -1.94 -0.07 -6.15
C ALA A 52 -1.00 0.98 -6.77
N VAL A 53 -1.31 2.28 -6.62
CA VAL A 53 -0.44 3.36 -7.12
C VAL A 53 0.92 3.35 -6.43
N ILE A 54 0.95 3.20 -5.10
CA ILE A 54 2.21 3.08 -4.33
C ILE A 54 2.99 1.86 -4.79
N PHE A 55 2.32 0.72 -4.96
CA PHE A 55 2.94 -0.52 -5.40
C PHE A 55 3.57 -0.39 -6.79
N VAL A 56 2.86 0.18 -7.77
CA VAL A 56 3.40 0.42 -9.12
C VAL A 56 4.61 1.35 -9.08
N ARG A 57 4.58 2.42 -8.27
CA ARG A 57 5.74 3.32 -8.09
C ARG A 57 6.94 2.61 -7.50
N ARG A 58 6.71 1.72 -6.53
CA ARG A 58 7.76 0.94 -5.87
C ARG A 58 8.33 -0.11 -6.83
N LEU A 59 7.47 -0.83 -7.54
CA LEU A 59 7.85 -1.77 -8.59
C LEU A 59 8.70 -1.10 -9.67
N ARG A 60 8.30 0.08 -10.16
CA ARG A 60 9.09 0.81 -11.16
C ARG A 60 10.52 1.08 -10.68
N ARG A 61 10.68 1.50 -9.42
CA ARG A 61 12.01 1.71 -8.81
C ARG A 61 12.81 0.41 -8.70
N ILE A 62 12.16 -0.68 -8.27
CA ILE A 62 12.81 -2.00 -8.18
C ILE A 62 13.25 -2.49 -9.56
N ILE A 63 12.38 -2.38 -10.58
CA ILE A 63 12.70 -2.78 -11.96
C ILE A 63 13.87 -1.94 -12.50
N SER A 64 13.87 -0.62 -12.28
CA SER A 64 14.98 0.24 -12.66
C SER A 64 16.28 -0.18 -11.97
N ALA A 65 16.25 -0.42 -10.65
CA ALA A 65 17.43 -0.86 -9.90
C ALA A 65 17.93 -2.24 -10.35
N LEU A 66 17.02 -3.18 -10.63
CA LEU A 66 17.36 -4.50 -11.18
C LEU A 66 17.95 -4.41 -12.58
N ARG A 67 17.41 -3.53 -13.43
CA ARG A 67 17.93 -3.29 -14.79
C ARG A 67 19.32 -2.65 -14.74
N GLU A 68 19.53 -1.70 -13.83
CA GLU A 68 20.82 -1.04 -13.64
C GLU A 68 21.87 -2.02 -13.08
N ASN A 69 21.48 -2.91 -12.17
CA ASN A 69 22.37 -3.97 -11.69
C ASN A 69 22.70 -5.00 -12.79
N LYS A 70 21.72 -5.37 -13.63
CA LYS A 70 21.93 -6.25 -14.79
C LYS A 70 22.83 -5.61 -15.86
N ASN A 71 22.79 -4.29 -15.99
CA ASN A 71 23.56 -3.53 -16.98
C ASN A 71 24.94 -3.07 -16.46
N ARG A 72 25.34 -3.42 -15.24
CA ARG A 72 26.74 -3.34 -14.84
C ARG A 72 27.45 -4.58 -15.41
N PRO A 73 28.23 -4.48 -16.50
CA PRO A 73 29.16 -5.55 -16.84
C PRO A 73 30.01 -5.80 -15.61
N GLY A 74 30.07 -7.05 -15.16
CA GLY A 74 30.81 -7.43 -13.97
C GLY A 74 32.21 -6.82 -14.01
N MET A 75 32.55 -6.07 -12.97
CA MET A 75 33.90 -5.59 -12.69
C MET A 75 34.76 -6.78 -12.17
N PHE A 76 34.76 -7.88 -12.92
CA PHE A 76 35.56 -9.09 -12.71
C PHE A 76 35.83 -9.75 -14.08
N SER A 77 36.51 -9.03 -14.96
CA SER A 77 37.30 -9.59 -16.06
C SER A 77 38.62 -8.86 -16.12
#